data_AF-A0A7V8ZK37-F1
#
_entry.id   AF-A0A7V8ZK37-F1
#
_cell.length_a   1.000
_cell.length_b   1.000
_cell.length_c   1.000
_cell.angle_alpha   90.00
_cell.angle_beta   90.00
_cell.angle_gamma   90.00
#
_symmetry.space_group_name_H-M   'P 1'
#
loop_
_entity.id
_entity.type
_entity.pdbx_description
1 polymer ?
#
loop_
_entity_poly.entity_id
_entity_poly.type
_entity_poly.pdbx_seq_one_letter_code
_entity_poly.pdbx_strand_id
1 'polypeptide(L)'
;GGPWGGPGRWAEPESWSEADAETAAWLYRKLAAPARQLVDLLLDEPERRWSGNALADALGLEKGAHGVAGILAWPGRYCRKADRPLPIATAKREDGGTDYWIEGVEATLFAAARAA
;
A
#
# COMPACT_ATOMS: atom_id res chain seq x y z
N GLY A 1 4.62 1.95 34.27
CA GLY A 1 4.43 3.31 33.77
C GLY A 1 5.75 3.80 33.21
N GLY A 2 5.81 4.11 31.92
CA GLY A 2 6.97 4.71 31.26
C GLY A 2 6.70 6.20 30.98
N PRO A 3 7.69 7.10 31.10
CA PRO A 3 7.49 8.54 31.24
C PRO A 3 7.48 9.30 29.90
N TRP A 4 6.59 8.91 28.98
CA TRP A 4 6.25 9.74 27.82
C TRP A 4 4.73 9.95 27.81
N GLY A 5 4.32 11.18 28.06
CA GLY A 5 2.93 11.58 28.18
C GLY A 5 2.14 11.45 26.88
N GLY A 6 0.97 10.80 27.01
CA GLY A 6 -0.23 10.93 26.19
C GLY A 6 -0.18 10.28 24.80
N PRO A 7 -1.13 9.37 24.50
CA PRO A 7 -2.08 9.76 23.44
C PRO A 7 -3.48 9.18 23.62
N GLY A 8 -4.49 9.89 23.15
CA GLY A 8 -5.77 9.26 22.82
C GLY A 8 -5.51 8.06 21.91
N ARG A 9 -6.11 6.91 22.24
CA ARG A 9 -6.07 5.73 21.38
C ARG A 9 -6.56 6.14 19.99
N TRP A 10 -5.65 6.23 19.03
CA TRP A 10 -6.05 6.20 17.63
C TRP A 10 -6.66 4.81 17.41
N ALA A 11 -7.93 4.74 17.02
CA ALA A 11 -8.55 3.49 16.63
C ALA A 11 -7.74 2.85 15.49
N GLU A 12 -7.63 1.53 15.47
CA GLU A 12 -7.07 0.83 14.32
C GLU A 12 -8.00 1.07 13.11
N PRO A 13 -7.44 1.37 11.93
CA PRO A 13 -8.26 1.59 10.74
C PRO A 13 -9.05 0.33 10.40
N GLU A 14 -10.29 0.52 9.96
CA GLU A 14 -11.20 -0.57 9.60
C GLU A 14 -10.70 -1.29 8.34
N SER A 15 -10.76 -2.63 8.34
CA SER A 15 -10.34 -3.45 7.20
C SER A 15 -11.18 -3.18 5.96
N TRP A 16 -10.59 -3.40 4.78
CA TRP A 16 -11.31 -3.26 3.51
C TRP A 16 -12.45 -4.28 3.40
N SER A 17 -13.53 -3.87 2.74
CA SER A 17 -14.68 -4.72 2.44
C SER A 17 -15.21 -4.44 1.03
N GLU A 18 -16.03 -5.33 0.48
CA GLU A 18 -16.64 -5.13 -0.85
C GLU A 18 -17.44 -3.82 -0.98
N ALA A 19 -17.91 -3.26 0.14
CA ALA A 19 -18.62 -1.98 0.19
C ALA A 19 -17.72 -0.76 -0.09
N ASP A 20 -16.40 -0.91 -0.09
CA ASP A 20 -15.43 0.18 -0.22
C ASP A 20 -15.05 0.52 -1.67
N ALA A 21 -15.81 0.06 -2.67
CA ALA A 21 -15.51 0.28 -4.09
C ALA A 21 -15.30 1.75 -4.46
N GLU A 22 -16.17 2.66 -3.98
CA GLU A 22 -16.03 4.09 -4.23
C GLU A 22 -14.79 4.69 -3.56
N THR A 23 -14.47 4.23 -2.34
CA THR A 23 -13.29 4.65 -1.57
C THR A 23 -12.01 4.20 -2.25
N ALA A 24 -11.95 2.94 -2.72
CA ALA A 24 -10.83 2.41 -3.48
C ALA A 24 -10.60 3.20 -4.77
N ALA A 25 -11.67 3.46 -5.53
CA ALA A 25 -11.60 4.25 -6.75
C ALA A 25 -11.13 5.69 -6.50
N TRP A 26 -11.64 6.33 -5.43
CA TRP A 26 -11.17 7.65 -5.02
C TRP A 26 -9.68 7.64 -4.65
N LEU A 27 -9.24 6.66 -3.86
CA LEU A 27 -7.85 6.55 -3.41
C LEU A 27 -6.91 6.32 -4.59
N TYR A 28 -7.24 5.38 -5.46
CA TYR A 28 -6.49 5.07 -6.68
C TYR A 28 -6.29 6.31 -7.56
N ARG A 29 -7.34 7.12 -7.77
CA ARG A 29 -7.24 8.38 -8.53
C ARG A 29 -6.33 9.43 -7.88
N LYS A 30 -6.16 9.40 -6.55
CA LYS A 30 -5.28 10.32 -5.80
C LYS A 30 -3.81 9.90 -5.81
N LEU A 31 -3.49 8.67 -6.23
CA LEU A 31 -2.11 8.20 -6.32
C LEU A 31 -1.33 9.02 -7.36
N ALA A 32 -0.15 9.50 -6.97
CA ALA A 32 0.83 10.01 -7.92
C ALA A 32 1.28 8.89 -8.88
N ALA A 33 1.80 9.26 -10.06
CA ALA A 33 2.14 8.28 -11.10
C ALA A 33 3.04 7.13 -10.61
N PRO A 34 4.13 7.36 -9.84
CA PRO A 34 4.97 6.25 -9.34
C PRO A 34 4.25 5.32 -8.36
N ALA A 35 3.36 5.85 -7.52
CA ALA A 35 2.56 5.05 -6.59
C ALA A 35 1.50 4.23 -7.31
N ARG A 36 0.92 4.80 -8.37
CA ARG A 36 -0.05 4.10 -9.22
C ARG A 36 0.60 2.96 -9.98
N GLN A 37 1.76 3.20 -10.60
CA GLN A 37 2.54 2.17 -11.29
C GLN A 37 2.94 1.02 -10.35
N LEU A 38 3.33 1.33 -9.11
CA LEU A 38 3.60 0.31 -8.10
C LEU A 38 2.35 -0.53 -7.82
N VAL A 39 1.20 0.12 -7.57
CA VAL A 39 -0.07 -0.58 -7.33
C VAL A 39 -0.45 -1.43 -8.54
N ASP A 40 -0.33 -0.90 -9.75
CA ASP A 40 -0.64 -1.61 -11.00
C ASP A 40 0.21 -2.88 -11.13
N LEU A 41 1.51 -2.79 -10.86
CA LEU A 41 2.42 -3.93 -10.89
C LEU A 41 2.02 -5.03 -9.89
N LEU A 42 1.57 -4.65 -8.69
CA LEU A 42 1.09 -5.60 -7.69
C LEU A 42 -0.29 -6.20 -8.05
N LEU A 43 -1.14 -5.44 -8.76
CA LEU A 43 -2.45 -5.90 -9.23
C LEU A 43 -2.35 -6.82 -10.45
N ASP A 44 -1.28 -6.74 -11.22
CA ASP A 44 -1.04 -7.65 -12.35
C ASP A 44 -0.71 -9.08 -11.89
N GLU A 45 -0.15 -9.22 -10.68
CA GLU A 45 0.09 -10.52 -10.04
C GLU A 45 -0.35 -10.48 -8.56
N PRO A 46 -1.66 -10.52 -8.27
CA PRO A 46 -2.17 -10.55 -6.90
C PRO A 46 -1.59 -11.72 -6.11
N GLU A 47 -1.46 -11.57 -4.79
CA GLU A 47 -0.85 -12.54 -3.84
C GLU A 47 0.65 -12.81 -4.05
N ARG A 48 1.22 -12.47 -5.20
CA ARG A 48 2.66 -12.59 -5.43
C ARG A 48 3.42 -11.61 -4.55
N ARG A 49 4.36 -12.16 -3.77
CA ARG A 49 5.29 -11.37 -2.96
C ARG A 49 6.43 -10.83 -3.81
N TRP A 50 6.56 -9.52 -3.85
CA TRP A 50 7.66 -8.82 -4.50
C TRP A 50 8.62 -8.25 -3.47
N SER A 51 9.91 -8.50 -3.63
CA SER A 51 10.92 -7.82 -2.80
C SER A 51 10.98 -6.33 -3.16
N GLY A 52 11.31 -5.49 -2.18
CA GLY A 52 11.49 -4.05 -2.42
C GLY A 52 12.52 -3.74 -3.51
N ASN A 53 13.56 -4.55 -3.68
CA ASN A 53 14.54 -4.37 -4.77
C ASN A 53 13.95 -4.76 -6.13
N ALA A 54 13.21 -5.87 -6.22
CA ALA A 54 12.55 -6.25 -7.48
C ALA A 54 11.52 -5.20 -7.94
N LEU A 55 10.77 -4.62 -6.99
CA LEU A 55 9.88 -3.49 -7.29
C LEU A 55 10.66 -2.25 -7.75
N ALA A 56 11.77 -1.94 -7.08
CA ALA A 56 12.59 -0.80 -7.45
C ALA A 56 13.16 -0.94 -8.87
N ASP A 57 13.65 -2.13 -9.22
CA ASP A 57 14.17 -2.44 -10.56
C ASP A 57 13.05 -2.34 -11.60
N ALA A 58 11.88 -2.92 -11.35
CA ALA A 58 10.73 -2.86 -12.25
C ALA A 58 10.21 -1.43 -12.48
N LEU A 59 10.33 -0.57 -11.47
CA LEU A 59 9.90 0.84 -11.51
C LEU A 59 11.03 1.81 -11.90
N GLY A 60 12.25 1.32 -12.16
CA GLY A 60 13.40 2.15 -12.52
C GLY A 60 13.85 3.11 -11.41
N LEU A 61 13.71 2.73 -10.14
CA LEU A 61 14.04 3.59 -8.99
C LEU A 61 15.53 3.50 -8.64
N GLU A 62 16.27 4.59 -8.86
CA GLU A 62 17.71 4.67 -8.57
C GLU A 62 18.07 4.44 -7.09
N LYS A 63 17.11 4.64 -6.18
CA LYS A 63 17.30 4.48 -4.72
C LYS A 63 16.96 3.07 -4.20
N GLY A 64 16.70 2.10 -5.08
CA GLY A 64 16.38 0.73 -4.69
C GLY A 64 15.14 0.63 -3.79
N ALA A 65 15.12 -0.34 -2.88
CA ALA A 65 14.01 -0.56 -1.94
C ALA A 65 13.65 0.67 -1.07
N HIS A 66 14.59 1.58 -0.80
CA HIS A 66 14.28 2.83 -0.09
C HIS A 66 13.37 3.76 -0.93
N GLY A 67 13.49 3.71 -2.25
CA GLY A 67 12.58 4.41 -3.16
C GLY A 67 11.15 3.90 -3.04
N VAL A 68 10.97 2.59 -2.92
CA VAL A 68 9.64 1.95 -2.72
C VAL A 68 8.98 2.42 -1.43
N ALA A 69 9.69 2.42 -0.31
CA ALA A 69 9.16 2.93 0.96
C ALA A 69 8.74 4.42 0.87
N GLY A 70 9.51 5.24 0.14
CA GLY A 70 9.17 6.63 -0.11
C GLY A 70 7.89 6.81 -0.94
N ILE A 71 7.69 5.98 -1.96
CA ILE A 71 6.47 5.95 -2.76
C ILE A 71 5.25 5.62 -1.90
N LEU A 72 5.37 4.64 -0.99
CA LEU A 72 4.28 4.17 -0.13
C LEU A 72 3.94 5.11 1.05
N ALA A 73 4.85 6.00 1.45
CA ALA A 73 4.61 6.96 2.53
C ALA A 73 3.47 7.94 2.23
N TRP A 74 3.26 8.28 0.95
CA TRP A 74 2.22 9.22 0.54
C TRP A 74 0.81 8.59 0.46
N PRO A 75 0.60 7.41 -0.16
CA PRO A 75 -0.64 6.65 -0.09
C PRO A 75 -1.12 6.42 1.35
N GLY A 76 -0.21 6.14 2.29
CA GLY A 76 -0.56 5.97 3.70
C GLY A 76 -1.30 7.15 4.32
N ARG A 77 -1.05 8.40 3.85
CA ARG A 77 -1.78 9.59 4.33
C ARG A 77 -3.23 9.62 3.85
N TYR A 78 -3.49 9.21 2.61
CA TYR A 78 -4.85 9.15 2.07
C TYR A 78 -5.63 7.97 2.65
N CYS A 79 -4.99 6.83 2.87
CA CYS A 79 -5.59 5.68 3.56
C CYS A 79 -6.06 6.10 4.96
N ARG A 80 -5.19 6.78 5.72
CA ARG A 80 -5.55 7.33 7.04
C ARG A 80 -6.72 8.33 6.98
N LYS A 81 -6.79 9.16 5.93
CA LYS A 81 -7.91 10.11 5.74
C LYS A 81 -9.23 9.39 5.45
N ALA A 82 -9.16 8.24 4.78
CA ALA A 82 -10.30 7.40 4.45
C ALA A 82 -10.65 6.39 5.56
N ASP A 83 -9.93 6.42 6.70
CA ASP A 83 -10.03 5.43 7.76
C ASP A 83 -9.90 3.98 7.27
N ARG A 84 -8.93 3.77 6.36
CA ARG A 84 -8.59 2.46 5.80
C ARG A 84 -7.09 2.18 5.95
N PRO A 85 -6.69 0.91 6.08
CA PRO A 85 -5.29 0.52 6.01
C PRO A 85 -4.75 0.69 4.58
N LEU A 86 -3.43 0.65 4.43
CA LEU A 86 -2.81 0.56 3.11
C LEU A 86 -3.29 -0.73 2.42
N PRO A 87 -3.72 -0.69 1.15
CA PRO A 87 -4.17 -1.90 0.45
C PRO A 87 -3.03 -2.87 0.09
N ILE A 88 -1.79 -2.46 0.36
CA ILE A 88 -0.57 -3.26 0.15
C ILE A 88 -0.14 -3.84 1.49
N ALA A 89 -0.12 -5.17 1.55
CA ALA A 89 0.44 -5.91 2.66
C ALA A 89 1.97 -5.91 2.59
N THR A 90 2.60 -5.99 3.76
CA THR A 90 4.07 -6.03 3.88
C THR A 90 4.51 -7.10 4.87
N ALA A 91 5.63 -7.77 4.56
CA ALA A 91 6.28 -8.73 5.45
C ALA A 91 7.78 -8.48 5.50
N LYS A 92 8.34 -8.45 6.72
CA LYS A 92 9.79 -8.40 6.91
C LYS A 92 10.41 -9.75 6.52
N ARG A 93 11.52 -9.70 5.81
CA ARG A 93 12.34 -10.87 5.44
C ARG A 93 13.48 -11.07 6.43
N GLU A 94 14.01 -12.29 6.48
CA GLU A 94 15.16 -12.65 7.33
C GLU A 94 16.45 -11.89 6.93
N ASP A 95 16.60 -11.58 5.64
CA ASP A 95 17.73 -10.81 5.08
C ASP A 95 17.65 -9.30 5.37
N GLY A 96 16.63 -8.86 6.12
CA GLY A 96 16.39 -7.45 6.44
C GLY A 96 15.59 -6.68 5.39
N GLY A 97 15.21 -7.33 4.27
CA GLY A 97 14.34 -6.76 3.27
C GLY A 97 12.85 -6.73 3.67
N THR A 98 12.02 -6.24 2.77
CA THR A 98 10.54 -6.25 2.90
C THR A 98 9.95 -6.79 1.60
N ASP A 99 9.00 -7.71 1.74
CA ASP A 99 8.14 -8.15 0.65
C ASP A 99 6.83 -7.37 0.67
N TYR A 100 6.28 -7.12 -0.53
CA TYR A 100 5.07 -6.35 -0.77
C TYR A 100 4.14 -7.14 -1.69
N TRP A 101 2.84 -7.13 -1.39
CA TRP A 101 1.81 -7.72 -2.24
C TRP A 101 0.45 -7.06 -1.98
N ILE A 102 -0.50 -7.27 -2.89
CA ILE A 102 -1.93 -6.98 -2.69
C ILE A 102 -2.65 -8.32 -2.80
N GLU A 103 -3.61 -8.59 -1.91
CA GLU A 103 -4.37 -9.84 -1.90
C GLU A 103 -5.85 -9.59 -1.66
N GLY A 104 -6.67 -10.63 -1.77
CA GLY A 104 -8.05 -10.64 -1.28
C GLY A 104 -8.94 -9.54 -1.85
N VAL A 105 -9.69 -8.89 -0.95
CA VAL A 105 -10.69 -7.88 -1.32
C VAL A 105 -10.00 -6.62 -1.84
N GLU A 106 -8.83 -6.27 -1.31
CA GLU A 106 -8.03 -5.14 -1.76
C GLU A 106 -7.63 -5.30 -3.23
N ALA A 107 -7.16 -6.48 -3.63
CA ALA A 107 -6.83 -6.76 -5.03
C ALA A 107 -8.03 -6.55 -5.94
N THR A 108 -9.20 -7.07 -5.52
CA THR A 108 -10.45 -6.97 -6.28
C THR A 108 -10.91 -5.52 -6.44
N LEU A 109 -10.96 -4.76 -5.35
CA LEU A 109 -11.41 -3.36 -5.35
C LEU A 109 -10.49 -2.45 -6.17
N PHE A 110 -9.17 -2.61 -6.01
CA PHE A 110 -8.21 -1.75 -6.69
C PHE A 110 -8.02 -2.13 -8.17
N ALA A 111 -8.21 -3.40 -8.53
CA ALA A 111 -8.30 -3.80 -9.94
C ALA A 111 -9.55 -3.20 -10.62
N ALA A 112 -10.70 -3.20 -9.94
CA ALA A 112 -11.91 -2.54 -10.45
C ALA A 112 -11.70 -1.01 -10.58
N ALA A 113 -11.06 -0.39 -9.59
CA ALA A 113 -10.71 1.03 -9.61
C ALA A 113 -9.77 1.41 -10.77
N ARG A 114 -8.87 0.51 -11.17
CA ARG A 114 -7.97 0.69 -12.33
C ARG A 114 -8.72 0.69 -13.65
N ALA A 115 -9.79 -0.09 -13.77
CA ALA A 115 -10.56 -0.27 -14.99
C ALA A 115 -11.67 0.78 -15.22
N ALA A 116 -11.94 1.64 -14.24
CA ALA A 116 -13.00 2.64 -14.24
C ALA A 116 -12.55 4.01 -14.75
#